data_AF-A0A975I566-F1
#
_entry.id   AF-A0A975I566-F1
#
_cell.length_a   1.000
_cell.length_b   1.000
_cell.length_c   1.000
_cell.angle_alpha   90.00
_cell.angle_beta   90.00
_cell.angle_gamma   90.00
#
_symmetry.space_group_name_H-M   'P 1'
#
loop_
_entity.id
_entity.type
_entity.pdbx_description
1 polymer ?
#
loop_
_entity_poly.entity_id
_entity_poly.type
_entity_poly.pdbx_seq_one_letter_code
_entity_poly.pdbx_strand_id
1 'polypeptide(L)'
;MKFTTFSKLSGLAILSTAASLHAAVITQTVSNQDWDNAIWGSPAALPTAGNDYVTLGAGTILRMNNDLAGSNSTFAGDSLTVSPGARVLLKNINSSSTINGDIIMQGALMDHGANGPGSATLNATNLVVSGNNEFALGLTNIFNINATLTGSGNLFFAERDNNENTNRVSISGISAYTGTITVGDTPNSYAALNADFGLTIDFGVNYHFQDTFTLLNSSILQVNNGQTLTFNEGDLLDGITAIGPGTYTANTLGSSFSGNGSIVVIPEPSAALLGAFGALVLLLRRR
;
A
#
# COMPACT_ATOMS: atom_id res chain seq x y z
N MET A 1 37.22 64.50 -33.01
CA MET A 1 35.90 64.90 -32.49
C MET A 1 34.98 63.69 -32.60
N LYS A 2 34.38 63.25 -31.47
CA LYS A 2 33.20 62.37 -31.26
C LYS A 2 32.82 61.35 -32.37
N PHE A 3 32.55 60.08 -32.09
CA PHE A 3 31.52 59.59 -31.16
C PHE A 3 31.84 58.18 -30.63
N THR A 4 31.61 58.01 -29.33
CA THR A 4 31.50 56.75 -28.58
C THR A 4 30.12 56.12 -28.79
N THR A 5 30.06 54.86 -29.22
CA THR A 5 28.85 54.03 -29.19
C THR A 5 29.04 52.89 -28.19
N PHE A 6 28.55 53.08 -26.98
CA PHE A 6 28.33 51.99 -26.02
C PHE A 6 27.06 51.24 -26.44
N SER A 7 27.21 50.05 -26.99
CA SER A 7 26.13 49.09 -27.19
C SER A 7 25.65 48.62 -25.81
N LYS A 8 24.50 49.16 -25.39
CA LYS A 8 23.74 48.65 -24.25
C LYS A 8 23.26 47.25 -24.58
N LEU A 9 23.96 46.23 -24.09
CA LEU A 9 23.43 44.88 -24.02
C LEU A 9 22.43 44.84 -22.85
N SER A 10 21.22 45.31 -23.12
CA SER A 10 20.09 45.19 -22.21
C SER A 10 19.81 43.70 -22.00
N GLY A 11 20.14 43.21 -20.81
CA GLY A 11 19.81 41.85 -20.40
C GLY A 11 18.30 41.64 -20.43
N LEU A 12 17.83 40.83 -21.38
CA LEU A 12 16.50 40.27 -21.34
C LEU A 12 16.57 39.04 -20.42
N ALA A 13 16.48 39.27 -19.11
CA ALA A 13 16.15 38.22 -18.18
C ALA A 13 14.69 37.84 -18.44
N ILE A 14 14.47 36.86 -19.31
CA ILE A 14 13.19 36.16 -19.38
C ILE A 14 13.08 35.43 -18.04
N LEU A 15 12.44 36.06 -17.06
CA LEU A 15 11.89 35.38 -15.91
C LEU A 15 10.84 34.43 -16.48
N SER A 16 11.25 33.19 -16.79
CA SER A 16 10.32 32.11 -17.01
C SER A 16 9.70 31.79 -15.65
N THR A 17 8.67 32.57 -15.29
CA THR A 17 7.65 32.09 -14.36
C THR A 17 6.90 31.00 -15.09
N ALA A 18 7.55 29.84 -15.27
CA ALA A 18 6.83 28.60 -15.46
C ALA A 18 6.01 28.48 -14.18
N ALA A 19 4.77 28.97 -14.24
CA ALA A 19 3.78 28.56 -13.26
C ALA A 19 3.89 27.04 -13.26
N SER A 20 4.27 26.49 -12.11
CA SER A 20 4.01 25.09 -11.81
C SER A 20 2.55 24.89 -12.17
N LEU A 21 2.28 24.34 -13.36
CA LEU A 21 0.96 23.91 -13.76
C LEU A 21 0.65 22.84 -12.73
N HIS A 22 -0.09 23.23 -11.69
CA HIS A 22 -0.61 22.29 -10.74
C HIS A 22 -1.38 21.26 -11.55
N ALA A 23 -1.09 19.99 -11.30
CA ALA A 23 -1.79 18.90 -11.96
C ALA A 23 -3.29 19.13 -11.85
N ALA A 24 -4.01 19.04 -12.97
CA ALA A 24 -5.47 19.12 -12.89
C ALA A 24 -5.97 17.86 -12.19
N VAL A 25 -6.89 18.04 -11.24
CA VAL A 25 -7.56 16.92 -10.58
C VAL A 25 -8.81 16.57 -11.39
N ILE A 26 -8.77 15.43 -12.09
CA ILE A 26 -9.84 14.92 -12.94
C ILE A 26 -10.61 13.86 -12.18
N THR A 27 -11.87 14.18 -11.90
CA THR A 27 -12.72 13.38 -11.04
C THR A 27 -13.83 12.72 -11.86
N GLN A 28 -14.01 11.41 -11.75
CA GLN A 28 -14.86 10.64 -12.66
C GLN A 28 -15.55 9.44 -11.99
N THR A 29 -16.85 9.28 -12.23
CA THR A 29 -17.55 8.02 -11.93
C THR A 29 -17.17 6.96 -12.97
N VAL A 30 -16.58 5.86 -12.51
CA VAL A 30 -16.13 4.74 -13.36
C VAL A 30 -17.01 3.53 -13.09
N SER A 31 -17.45 2.80 -14.11
CA SER A 31 -18.28 1.60 -13.86
C SER A 31 -17.96 0.50 -14.85
N ASN A 32 -17.22 -0.50 -14.36
CA ASN A 32 -16.76 -1.66 -15.12
C ASN A 32 -15.96 -1.23 -16.37
N GLN A 33 -15.12 -0.21 -16.22
CA GLN A 33 -14.28 0.35 -17.29
C GLN A 33 -12.80 0.14 -17.01
N ASP A 34 -12.01 -0.05 -18.07
CA ASP A 34 -10.55 -0.04 -17.98
C ASP A 34 -10.04 1.37 -17.72
N TRP A 35 -9.03 1.50 -16.85
CA TRP A 35 -8.47 2.79 -16.43
C TRP A 35 -7.70 3.54 -17.52
N ASP A 36 -7.33 2.86 -18.60
CA ASP A 36 -6.59 3.39 -19.74
C ASP A 36 -7.54 3.76 -20.89
N ASN A 37 -8.85 3.58 -20.72
CA ASN A 37 -9.86 4.02 -21.69
C ASN A 37 -10.17 5.52 -21.60
N ALA A 38 -10.83 6.03 -22.64
CA ALA A 38 -11.28 7.42 -22.71
C ALA A 38 -12.51 7.65 -21.83
N ILE A 39 -12.33 7.58 -20.51
CA ILE A 39 -13.40 7.67 -19.52
C ILE A 39 -13.27 8.89 -18.61
N TRP A 40 -12.12 9.58 -18.62
CA TRP A 40 -11.80 10.58 -17.61
C TRP A 40 -12.21 12.00 -18.04
N GLY A 41 -12.98 12.68 -17.19
CA GLY A 41 -13.33 14.09 -17.36
C GLY A 41 -14.51 14.33 -18.31
N SER A 42 -14.69 15.60 -18.70
CA SER A 42 -15.73 16.04 -19.63
C SER A 42 -15.17 17.10 -20.59
N PRO A 43 -15.00 16.79 -21.89
CA PRO A 43 -15.30 15.52 -22.54
C PRO A 43 -14.40 14.38 -22.02
N ALA A 44 -14.88 13.14 -22.12
CA ALA A 44 -14.14 11.97 -21.67
C ALA A 44 -12.88 11.77 -22.54
N ALA A 45 -11.74 11.58 -21.89
CA ALA A 45 -10.44 11.41 -22.53
C ALA A 45 -9.62 10.31 -21.86
N LEU A 46 -8.56 9.86 -22.55
CA LEU A 46 -7.56 8.95 -21.99
C LEU A 46 -6.83 9.66 -20.82
N PRO A 47 -6.32 8.93 -19.82
CA PRO A 47 -5.44 9.54 -18.84
C PRO A 47 -4.18 10.08 -19.52
N THR A 48 -3.65 11.19 -19.02
CA THR A 48 -2.45 11.85 -19.55
C THR A 48 -1.59 12.36 -18.40
N ALA A 49 -0.28 12.30 -18.60
CA ALA A 49 0.69 12.79 -17.64
C ALA A 49 0.48 14.27 -17.33
N GLY A 50 0.82 14.70 -16.11
CA GLY A 50 0.54 16.04 -15.61
C GLY A 50 -0.84 16.21 -14.99
N ASN A 51 -1.61 15.12 -14.80
CA ASN A 51 -2.93 15.17 -14.16
C ASN A 51 -3.06 14.09 -13.08
N ASP A 52 -3.83 14.43 -12.05
CA ASP A 52 -4.26 13.53 -10.99
C ASP A 52 -5.68 13.06 -11.25
N TYR A 53 -5.97 11.80 -10.99
CA TYR A 53 -7.28 11.22 -11.29
C TYR A 53 -7.95 10.67 -10.04
N VAL A 54 -9.25 10.89 -9.91
CA VAL A 54 -10.03 10.47 -8.74
C VAL A 54 -11.27 9.72 -9.20
N THR A 55 -11.46 8.49 -8.72
CA THR A 55 -12.72 7.78 -8.95
C THR A 55 -13.84 8.41 -8.10
N LEU A 56 -15.09 8.42 -8.58
CA LEU A 56 -16.24 8.90 -7.81
C LEU A 56 -17.27 7.79 -7.58
N GLY A 57 -17.78 7.74 -6.35
CA GLY A 57 -18.94 6.96 -5.97
C GLY A 57 -18.59 5.60 -5.37
N ALA A 58 -19.37 5.19 -4.37
CA ALA A 58 -19.29 3.83 -3.86
C ALA A 58 -19.86 2.84 -4.90
N GLY A 59 -19.33 1.62 -4.93
CA GLY A 59 -19.79 0.56 -5.83
C GLY A 59 -19.30 0.69 -7.27
N THR A 60 -18.47 1.69 -7.58
CA THR A 60 -17.78 1.78 -8.87
C THR A 60 -16.70 0.73 -9.00
N ILE A 61 -16.56 0.13 -10.19
CA ILE A 61 -15.49 -0.82 -10.50
C ILE A 61 -14.59 -0.21 -11.56
N LEU A 62 -13.34 0.07 -11.20
CA LEU A 62 -12.26 0.37 -12.12
C LEU A 62 -11.52 -0.94 -12.42
N ARG A 63 -11.37 -1.30 -13.69
CA ARG A 63 -10.62 -2.49 -14.08
C ARG A 63 -9.20 -2.06 -14.42
N MET A 64 -8.23 -2.86 -13.98
CA MET A 64 -6.87 -2.78 -14.50
C MET A 64 -6.73 -3.85 -15.56
N ASN A 65 -6.64 -3.45 -16.84
CA ASN A 65 -6.41 -4.32 -17.99
C ASN A 65 -7.53 -5.36 -18.20
N ASN A 66 -8.35 -5.12 -19.22
CA ASN A 66 -9.70 -5.64 -19.22
C ASN A 66 -9.84 -7.16 -19.41
N ASP A 67 -9.19 -7.83 -20.37
CA ASP A 67 -9.79 -9.11 -20.84
C ASP A 67 -8.84 -10.19 -21.41
N LEU A 68 -7.50 -10.08 -21.37
CA LEU A 68 -6.63 -11.10 -21.96
C LEU A 68 -5.40 -11.42 -21.11
N ALA A 69 -5.21 -12.71 -20.78
CA ALA A 69 -4.02 -13.23 -20.12
C ALA A 69 -2.74 -12.74 -20.83
N GLY A 70 -1.77 -12.24 -20.05
CA GLY A 70 -0.51 -11.71 -20.57
C GLY A 70 -0.55 -10.28 -21.14
N SER A 71 -1.69 -9.60 -21.14
CA SER A 71 -1.73 -8.17 -21.50
C SER A 71 -1.11 -7.33 -20.37
N ASN A 72 -0.53 -6.18 -20.70
CA ASN A 72 -0.11 -5.18 -19.71
C ASN A 72 -0.93 -3.91 -19.91
N SER A 73 -1.14 -3.12 -18.85
CA SER A 73 -1.75 -1.79 -18.98
C SER A 73 -0.92 -0.76 -18.24
N THR A 74 -0.93 0.47 -18.74
CA THR A 74 -0.20 1.61 -18.17
C THR A 74 -1.16 2.77 -17.98
N PHE A 75 -1.38 3.14 -16.73
CA PHE A 75 -2.09 4.36 -16.37
C PHE A 75 -1.14 5.55 -16.51
N ALA A 76 -1.48 6.44 -17.46
CA ALA A 76 -0.59 7.53 -17.85
C ALA A 76 -0.67 8.78 -16.94
N GLY A 77 -1.59 8.82 -15.98
CA GLY A 77 -1.69 9.92 -15.00
C GLY A 77 -0.60 9.88 -13.92
N ASP A 78 -0.41 11.01 -13.25
CA ASP A 78 0.59 11.18 -12.20
C ASP A 78 0.13 10.56 -10.87
N SER A 79 -1.19 10.51 -10.64
CA SER A 79 -1.75 9.74 -9.55
C SER A 79 -3.15 9.22 -9.86
N LEU A 80 -3.53 8.14 -9.18
CA LEU A 80 -4.88 7.60 -9.17
C LEU A 80 -5.36 7.45 -7.72
N THR A 81 -6.32 8.28 -7.34
CA THR A 81 -7.06 8.16 -6.09
C THR A 81 -8.29 7.29 -6.28
N VAL A 82 -8.36 6.20 -5.53
CA VAL A 82 -9.49 5.31 -5.48
C VAL A 82 -10.34 5.67 -4.26
N SER A 83 -11.50 6.25 -4.50
CA SER A 83 -12.41 6.77 -3.48
C SER A 83 -13.02 5.68 -2.58
N PRO A 84 -13.55 6.06 -1.40
CA PRO A 84 -14.19 5.11 -0.49
C PRO A 84 -15.30 4.29 -1.16
N GLY A 85 -15.26 2.98 -0.95
CA GLY A 85 -16.24 2.04 -1.51
C GLY A 85 -16.11 1.78 -3.01
N ALA A 86 -15.15 2.39 -3.70
CA ALA A 86 -14.78 1.99 -5.05
C ALA A 86 -13.93 0.72 -5.02
N ARG A 87 -14.01 -0.08 -6.09
CA ARG A 87 -13.25 -1.31 -6.29
C ARG A 87 -12.32 -1.14 -7.48
N VAL A 88 -11.05 -1.45 -7.27
CA VAL A 88 -10.11 -1.76 -8.35
C VAL A 88 -10.11 -3.26 -8.56
N LEU A 89 -10.32 -3.69 -9.79
CA LEU A 89 -10.41 -5.10 -10.15
C LEU A 89 -9.28 -5.49 -11.10
N LEU A 90 -8.40 -6.37 -10.64
CA LEU A 90 -7.32 -6.99 -11.37
C LEU A 90 -7.77 -8.38 -11.84
N LYS A 91 -8.19 -8.49 -13.10
CA LYS A 91 -8.74 -9.74 -13.66
C LYS A 91 -7.73 -10.68 -14.28
N ASN A 92 -6.46 -10.30 -14.29
CA ASN A 92 -5.50 -10.88 -15.22
C ASN A 92 -4.64 -11.99 -14.60
N ILE A 93 -4.39 -13.00 -15.41
CA ILE A 93 -3.46 -14.09 -15.16
C ILE A 93 -2.14 -13.74 -15.84
N ASN A 94 -1.07 -13.58 -15.07
CA ASN A 94 0.32 -13.31 -15.50
C ASN A 94 0.49 -11.98 -16.23
N SER A 95 0.09 -10.88 -15.59
CA SER A 95 0.16 -9.53 -16.18
C SER A 95 0.83 -8.52 -15.27
N SER A 96 1.20 -7.39 -15.86
CA SER A 96 1.66 -6.22 -15.13
C SER A 96 0.82 -4.98 -15.46
N SER A 97 0.36 -4.31 -14.41
CA SER A 97 -0.32 -3.03 -14.44
C SER A 97 0.63 -1.98 -13.88
N THR A 98 0.89 -0.92 -14.63
CA THR A 98 1.81 0.15 -14.24
C THR A 98 1.04 1.46 -14.08
N ILE A 99 1.33 2.18 -13.01
CA ILE A 99 0.89 3.57 -12.79
C ILE A 99 2.14 4.42 -12.84
N ASN A 100 2.15 5.44 -13.69
CA ASN A 100 3.28 6.36 -13.82
C ASN A 100 3.32 7.39 -12.67
N GLY A 101 3.18 6.91 -11.43
CA GLY A 101 3.10 7.73 -10.23
C GLY A 101 2.43 6.99 -9.08
N ASP A 102 1.56 7.66 -8.34
CA ASP A 102 1.02 7.12 -7.08
C ASP A 102 -0.36 6.49 -7.25
N ILE A 103 -0.62 5.42 -6.49
CA ILE A 103 -1.98 4.95 -6.24
C ILE A 103 -2.36 5.26 -4.79
N ILE A 104 -3.48 5.95 -4.62
CA ILE A 104 -3.96 6.41 -3.32
C ILE A 104 -5.27 5.69 -3.05
N MET A 105 -5.28 4.79 -2.07
CA MET A 105 -6.50 4.08 -1.66
C MET A 105 -7.12 4.80 -0.47
N GLN A 106 -8.39 5.19 -0.58
CA GLN A 106 -9.11 5.96 0.44
C GLN A 106 -10.33 5.19 0.99
N GLY A 107 -10.13 4.02 1.56
CA GLY A 107 -11.24 3.13 1.94
C GLY A 107 -11.78 2.32 0.76
N ALA A 108 -10.88 1.93 -0.15
CA ALA A 108 -11.19 1.20 -1.37
C ALA A 108 -10.91 -0.29 -1.23
N LEU A 109 -11.47 -1.07 -2.17
CA LEU A 109 -11.17 -2.49 -2.34
C LEU A 109 -10.26 -2.68 -3.56
N MET A 110 -9.16 -3.39 -3.39
CA MET A 110 -8.37 -3.94 -4.49
C MET A 110 -8.63 -5.44 -4.56
N ASP A 111 -9.26 -5.90 -5.64
CA ASP A 111 -9.65 -7.30 -5.82
C ASP A 111 -8.85 -7.91 -6.97
N HIS A 112 -8.21 -9.04 -6.71
CA HIS A 112 -7.49 -9.82 -7.69
C HIS A 112 -8.01 -11.27 -7.70
N GLY A 113 -8.13 -11.89 -8.86
CA GLY A 113 -8.47 -13.32 -8.95
C GLY A 113 -9.94 -13.66 -9.21
N ALA A 114 -10.78 -12.69 -9.61
CA ALA A 114 -12.20 -12.92 -9.92
C ALA A 114 -12.48 -13.95 -11.05
N ASN A 115 -11.47 -14.40 -11.80
CA ASN A 115 -11.60 -15.31 -12.95
C ASN A 115 -10.73 -16.58 -12.84
N GLY A 116 -10.14 -16.89 -11.69
CA GLY A 116 -9.29 -18.07 -11.49
C GLY A 116 -7.84 -17.73 -11.09
N PRO A 117 -6.97 -18.75 -11.01
CA PRO A 117 -5.61 -18.62 -10.50
C PRO A 117 -4.71 -17.83 -11.43
N GLY A 118 -3.77 -17.08 -10.86
CA GLY A 118 -2.83 -16.29 -11.64
C GLY A 118 -1.89 -15.44 -10.82
N SER A 119 -1.12 -14.62 -11.52
CA SER A 119 -0.32 -13.59 -10.89
C SER A 119 -0.58 -12.22 -11.53
N ALA A 120 -0.66 -11.19 -10.70
CA ALA A 120 -0.64 -9.81 -11.13
C ALA A 120 0.51 -9.06 -10.47
N THR A 121 1.00 -8.05 -11.17
CA THR A 121 1.97 -7.10 -10.63
C THR A 121 1.43 -5.69 -10.79
N LEU A 122 1.35 -4.94 -9.69
CA LEU A 122 1.13 -3.50 -9.69
C LEU A 122 2.47 -2.79 -9.54
N ASN A 123 2.90 -2.05 -10.55
CA ASN A 123 4.04 -1.13 -10.43
C ASN A 123 3.50 0.29 -10.21
N ALA A 124 3.94 0.94 -9.15
CA ALA A 124 3.65 2.34 -8.86
C ALA A 124 4.84 2.95 -8.11
N THR A 125 4.91 4.27 -8.02
CA THR A 125 5.92 4.92 -7.18
C THR A 125 5.59 4.67 -5.70
N ASN A 126 4.39 5.09 -5.28
CA ASN A 126 3.87 4.80 -3.95
C ASN A 126 2.50 4.11 -4.02
N LEU A 127 2.26 3.22 -3.06
CA LEU A 127 0.93 2.80 -2.63
C LEU A 127 0.61 3.57 -1.34
N VAL A 128 -0.24 4.58 -1.44
CA VAL A 128 -0.63 5.44 -0.32
C VAL A 128 -1.95 4.94 0.25
N VAL A 129 -1.94 4.57 1.54
CA VAL A 129 -3.11 4.03 2.23
C VAL A 129 -3.68 5.08 3.17
N SER A 130 -4.94 5.42 2.92
CA SER A 130 -5.76 6.26 3.80
C SER A 130 -7.13 5.61 4.03
N GLY A 131 -7.68 5.72 5.24
CA GLY A 131 -8.91 4.98 5.58
C GLY A 131 -8.72 3.46 5.64
N ASN A 132 -9.82 2.70 5.60
CA ASN A 132 -9.81 1.24 5.76
C ASN A 132 -9.86 0.53 4.40
N ASN A 133 -8.74 0.02 3.93
CA ASN A 133 -8.60 -0.56 2.59
C ASN A 133 -8.48 -2.07 2.65
N GLU A 134 -9.01 -2.74 1.65
CA GLU A 134 -8.98 -4.20 1.57
C GLU A 134 -8.31 -4.66 0.28
N PHE A 135 -7.47 -5.69 0.39
CA PHE A 135 -6.86 -6.42 -0.70
C PHE A 135 -7.44 -7.84 -0.66
N ALA A 136 -8.35 -8.12 -1.58
CA ALA A 136 -9.01 -9.41 -1.67
C ALA A 136 -8.41 -10.24 -2.82
N LEU A 137 -7.98 -11.46 -2.52
CA LEU A 137 -7.43 -12.40 -3.49
C LEU A 137 -8.37 -13.59 -3.67
N GLY A 138 -8.71 -13.93 -4.92
CA GLY A 138 -9.39 -15.18 -5.27
C GLY A 138 -8.45 -16.39 -5.22
N LEU A 139 -8.89 -17.54 -5.72
CA LEU A 139 -8.17 -18.82 -5.61
C LEU A 139 -6.76 -18.85 -6.25
N THR A 140 -5.75 -19.24 -5.47
CA THR A 140 -4.36 -19.49 -5.91
C THR A 140 -3.78 -18.33 -6.73
N ASN A 141 -3.74 -17.15 -6.10
CA ASN A 141 -3.28 -15.94 -6.72
C ASN A 141 -2.04 -15.33 -6.04
N ILE A 142 -1.14 -14.80 -6.86
CA ILE A 142 0.04 -14.08 -6.41
C ILE A 142 -0.07 -12.62 -6.84
N PHE A 143 -0.19 -11.73 -5.87
CA PHE A 143 -0.22 -10.30 -6.13
C PHE A 143 1.09 -9.63 -5.68
N ASN A 144 1.85 -9.13 -6.65
CA ASN A 144 3.08 -8.39 -6.40
C ASN A 144 2.80 -6.89 -6.47
N ILE A 145 3.17 -6.16 -5.42
CA ILE A 145 3.03 -4.71 -5.30
C ILE A 145 4.45 -4.13 -5.32
N ASN A 146 4.86 -3.73 -6.52
CA ASN A 146 6.11 -3.05 -6.80
C ASN A 146 5.93 -1.55 -6.59
N ALA A 147 5.67 -1.15 -5.34
CA ALA A 147 5.55 0.23 -4.91
C ALA A 147 6.06 0.38 -3.47
N THR A 148 6.34 1.61 -3.06
CA THR A 148 6.62 1.93 -1.66
C THR A 148 5.30 2.13 -0.90
N LEU A 149 5.02 1.28 0.09
CA LEU A 149 3.86 1.43 0.95
C LEU A 149 4.04 2.60 1.94
N THR A 150 3.07 3.51 1.97
CA THR A 150 3.04 4.71 2.83
C THR A 150 1.62 5.02 3.33
N GLY A 151 1.50 5.95 4.28
CA GLY A 151 0.22 6.42 4.79
C GLY A 151 -0.12 5.88 6.18
N SER A 152 -1.35 6.10 6.63
CA SER A 152 -1.78 5.80 8.01
C SER A 152 -3.16 5.12 8.07
N GLY A 153 -3.74 4.79 6.92
CA GLY A 153 -4.97 4.01 6.88
C GLY A 153 -4.71 2.54 7.22
N ASN A 154 -5.76 1.79 7.50
CA ASN A 154 -5.68 0.36 7.80
C ASN A 154 -5.67 -0.46 6.50
N LEU A 155 -4.89 -1.53 6.50
CA LEU A 155 -4.85 -2.52 5.42
C LEU A 155 -5.36 -3.87 5.91
N PHE A 156 -6.32 -4.42 5.16
CA PHE A 156 -6.83 -5.78 5.35
C PHE A 156 -6.43 -6.61 4.13
N PHE A 157 -5.74 -7.73 4.36
CA PHE A 157 -5.46 -8.70 3.33
C PHE A 157 -6.33 -9.93 3.55
N ALA A 158 -7.05 -10.30 2.51
CA ALA A 158 -8.12 -11.25 2.60
C ALA A 158 -8.13 -12.21 1.43
N GLU A 159 -8.65 -13.39 1.71
CA GLU A 159 -9.04 -14.34 0.67
C GLU A 159 -10.52 -14.17 0.40
N ARG A 160 -10.88 -14.18 -0.88
CA ARG A 160 -12.26 -14.06 -1.34
C ARG A 160 -12.95 -15.42 -1.48
N ASP A 161 -12.18 -16.44 -1.83
CA ASP A 161 -12.70 -17.75 -2.21
C ASP A 161 -12.09 -18.85 -1.32
N ASN A 162 -12.86 -19.91 -1.10
CA ASN A 162 -12.70 -20.84 0.02
C ASN A 162 -11.71 -21.99 -0.24
N ASN A 163 -10.64 -21.78 -1.00
CA ASN A 163 -9.81 -22.90 -1.41
C ASN A 163 -8.31 -22.53 -1.47
N GLU A 164 -7.58 -23.22 -0.60
CA GLU A 164 -6.12 -23.42 -0.57
C GLU A 164 -5.23 -22.22 -0.18
N ASN A 165 -4.33 -22.47 0.79
CA ASN A 165 -3.31 -21.56 1.36
C ASN A 165 -2.17 -21.21 0.39
N THR A 166 -2.50 -20.88 -0.86
CA THR A 166 -1.53 -20.59 -1.91
C THR A 166 -1.53 -19.13 -2.33
N ASN A 167 -2.45 -18.33 -1.78
CA ASN A 167 -2.48 -16.91 -2.06
C ASN A 167 -1.27 -16.22 -1.44
N ARG A 168 -0.69 -15.30 -2.20
CA ARG A 168 0.48 -14.55 -1.78
C ARG A 168 0.35 -13.10 -2.15
N VAL A 169 0.66 -12.22 -1.20
CA VAL A 169 0.90 -10.80 -1.45
C VAL A 169 2.35 -10.48 -1.14
N SER A 170 3.05 -9.90 -2.11
CA SER A 170 4.42 -9.41 -1.94
C SER A 170 4.43 -7.90 -2.08
N ILE A 171 4.98 -7.19 -1.09
CA ILE A 171 5.13 -5.73 -1.13
C ILE A 171 6.62 -5.39 -1.18
N SER A 172 7.06 -4.84 -2.32
CA SER A 172 8.49 -4.63 -2.59
C SER A 172 9.17 -3.62 -1.66
N GLY A 173 8.42 -2.67 -1.10
CA GLY A 173 8.98 -1.61 -0.26
C GLY A 173 7.96 -1.03 0.72
N ILE A 174 8.46 -0.60 1.88
CA ILE A 174 7.70 0.07 2.94
C ILE A 174 8.65 1.06 3.62
N SER A 175 8.18 2.28 3.93
CA SER A 175 9.07 3.33 4.45
C SER A 175 8.43 4.24 5.50
N ALA A 176 7.21 4.70 5.24
CA ALA A 176 6.51 5.68 6.08
C ALA A 176 5.04 5.27 6.30
N TYR A 177 4.81 3.98 6.53
CA TYR A 177 3.49 3.45 6.81
C TYR A 177 3.29 3.28 8.33
N THR A 178 2.28 3.96 8.85
CA THR A 178 1.97 3.99 10.30
C THR A 178 0.57 3.47 10.60
N GLY A 179 -0.08 2.81 9.64
CA GLY A 179 -1.40 2.21 9.85
C GLY A 179 -1.30 0.77 10.35
N THR A 180 -2.44 0.17 10.67
CA THR A 180 -2.50 -1.24 11.05
C THR A 180 -2.52 -2.14 9.82
N ILE A 181 -2.01 -3.37 9.95
CA ILE A 181 -2.14 -4.42 8.94
C ILE A 181 -2.81 -5.63 9.57
N THR A 182 -3.84 -6.15 8.93
CA THR A 182 -4.48 -7.41 9.31
C THR A 182 -4.46 -8.36 8.13
N VAL A 183 -4.05 -9.60 8.35
CA VAL A 183 -3.99 -10.64 7.32
C VAL A 183 -4.87 -11.81 7.74
N GLY A 184 -5.76 -12.24 6.86
CA GLY A 184 -6.57 -13.45 7.03
C GLY A 184 -8.02 -13.22 7.44
N ASP A 185 -8.44 -12.00 7.81
CA ASP A 185 -9.85 -11.69 8.09
C ASP A 185 -10.27 -10.36 7.45
N THR A 186 -11.54 -10.28 7.02
CA THR A 186 -12.13 -9.08 6.43
C THR A 186 -13.12 -8.44 7.40
N PRO A 187 -13.06 -7.11 7.61
CA PRO A 187 -14.16 -6.38 8.24
C PRO A 187 -15.42 -6.30 7.36
N ASN A 188 -15.31 -6.56 6.04
CA ASN A 188 -16.31 -6.23 5.02
C ASN A 188 -16.73 -7.44 4.17
N SER A 189 -17.57 -7.18 3.15
CA SER A 189 -18.56 -8.02 2.43
C SER A 189 -18.18 -9.43 1.92
N TYR A 190 -16.96 -9.91 2.11
CA TYR A 190 -16.58 -11.32 1.86
C TYR A 190 -16.48 -12.15 3.16
N ALA A 191 -16.64 -11.50 4.32
CA ALA A 191 -16.72 -12.09 5.65
C ALA A 191 -17.89 -13.09 5.77
N ALA A 192 -17.61 -14.38 5.63
CA ALA A 192 -18.37 -15.48 6.26
C ALA A 192 -17.93 -16.89 5.79
N LEU A 193 -16.96 -17.01 4.88
CA LEU A 193 -16.66 -18.31 4.32
C LEU A 193 -15.35 -18.86 4.90
N ASN A 194 -15.50 -19.61 6.00
CA ASN A 194 -14.53 -20.51 6.64
C ASN A 194 -13.32 -19.88 7.36
N ALA A 195 -13.09 -20.33 8.60
CA ALA A 195 -12.08 -19.82 9.52
C ALA A 195 -10.66 -20.41 9.33
N ASP A 196 -10.45 -21.27 8.32
CA ASP A 196 -9.23 -22.07 8.18
C ASP A 196 -8.29 -21.59 7.06
N PHE A 197 -8.58 -20.45 6.45
CA PHE A 197 -7.85 -19.95 5.29
C PHE A 197 -6.65 -19.09 5.64
N GLY A 198 -5.64 -19.11 4.77
CA GLY A 198 -4.35 -18.51 5.07
C GLY A 198 -3.68 -17.90 3.86
N LEU A 199 -3.42 -16.61 3.93
CA LEU A 199 -2.64 -15.87 2.93
C LEU A 199 -1.19 -15.75 3.39
N THR A 200 -0.24 -15.92 2.47
CA THR A 200 1.15 -15.54 2.73
C THR A 200 1.35 -14.08 2.39
N ILE A 201 1.84 -13.28 3.34
CA ILE A 201 2.32 -11.92 3.08
C ILE A 201 3.82 -11.86 3.23
N ASP A 202 4.48 -11.14 2.34
CA ASP A 202 5.89 -10.81 2.46
C ASP A 202 6.15 -9.33 2.20
N PHE A 203 7.17 -8.82 2.87
CA PHE A 203 7.74 -7.51 2.60
C PHE A 203 9.12 -7.72 1.99
N GLY A 204 9.48 -6.96 0.96
CA GLY A 204 10.77 -7.08 0.27
C GLY A 204 11.94 -6.39 0.98
N VAL A 205 11.70 -5.79 2.15
CA VAL A 205 12.65 -4.90 2.84
C VAL A 205 12.65 -5.08 4.36
N ASN A 206 13.70 -4.56 5.01
CA ASN A 206 13.71 -4.38 6.45
C ASN A 206 12.76 -3.24 6.83
N TYR A 207 11.98 -3.42 7.90
CA TYR A 207 11.04 -2.40 8.33
C TYR A 207 10.75 -2.44 9.83
N HIS A 208 10.44 -1.28 10.41
CA HIS A 208 9.92 -1.13 11.76
C HIS A 208 8.45 -0.72 11.69
N PHE A 209 7.56 -1.64 12.04
CA PHE A 209 6.13 -1.37 12.18
C PHE A 209 5.89 -0.51 13.41
N GLN A 210 5.18 0.60 13.21
CA GLN A 210 4.86 1.58 14.27
C GLN A 210 3.46 1.40 14.85
N ASP A 211 2.70 0.44 14.33
CA ASP A 211 1.34 0.11 14.75
C ASP A 211 1.11 -1.40 14.55
N THR A 212 -0.09 -1.86 14.87
CA THR A 212 -0.46 -3.26 15.00
C THR A 212 -0.39 -4.00 13.66
N PHE A 213 0.26 -5.16 13.69
CA PHE A 213 0.30 -6.18 12.65
C PHE A 213 -0.34 -7.47 13.18
N THR A 214 -1.48 -7.86 12.63
CA THR A 214 -2.25 -9.02 13.06
C THR A 214 -2.24 -10.10 12.00
N LEU A 215 -1.83 -11.31 12.38
CA LEU A 215 -2.04 -12.53 11.61
C LEU A 215 -3.27 -13.25 12.16
N LEU A 216 -4.22 -13.56 11.30
CA LEU A 216 -5.42 -14.32 11.65
C LEU A 216 -5.49 -15.58 10.80
N ASN A 217 -6.24 -16.56 11.31
CA ASN A 217 -6.46 -17.86 10.65
C ASN A 217 -5.14 -18.55 10.30
N SER A 218 -5.05 -19.25 9.17
CA SER A 218 -3.83 -19.95 8.74
C SER A 218 -2.83 -19.04 8.01
N SER A 219 -2.92 -17.71 8.19
CA SER A 219 -2.10 -16.74 7.45
C SER A 219 -0.64 -16.78 7.89
N ILE A 220 0.25 -16.49 6.94
CA ILE A 220 1.69 -16.62 7.12
C ILE A 220 2.37 -15.27 6.85
N LEU A 221 3.14 -14.77 7.82
CA LEU A 221 4.16 -13.76 7.57
C LEU A 221 5.45 -14.45 7.11
N GLN A 222 5.81 -14.27 5.85
CA GLN A 222 7.08 -14.74 5.31
C GLN A 222 8.17 -13.68 5.51
N VAL A 223 9.26 -14.07 6.21
CA VAL A 223 10.43 -13.21 6.44
C VAL A 223 11.65 -13.86 5.79
N ASN A 224 12.13 -13.24 4.71
CA ASN A 224 13.17 -13.83 3.85
C ASN A 224 14.56 -13.72 4.48
N ASN A 225 15.51 -14.54 4.00
CA ASN A 225 16.88 -14.51 4.51
C ASN A 225 17.53 -13.12 4.31
N GLY A 226 18.17 -12.59 5.36
CA GLY A 226 18.74 -11.24 5.35
C GLY A 226 17.74 -10.10 5.62
N GLN A 227 16.46 -10.43 5.80
CA GLN A 227 15.43 -9.48 6.21
C GLN A 227 15.30 -9.42 7.74
N THR A 228 15.04 -8.22 8.25
CA THR A 228 14.67 -7.97 9.65
C THR A 228 13.38 -7.14 9.70
N LEU A 229 12.36 -7.68 10.33
CA LEU A 229 11.12 -6.96 10.67
C LEU A 229 11.11 -6.64 12.16
N THR A 230 10.80 -5.40 12.50
CA THR A 230 10.80 -4.90 13.88
C THR A 230 9.42 -4.42 14.27
N PHE A 231 9.01 -4.72 15.49
CA PHE A 231 7.72 -4.38 16.08
C PHE A 231 7.97 -3.85 17.50
N ASN A 232 7.10 -2.98 18.01
CA ASN A 232 7.08 -2.73 19.45
C ASN A 232 6.31 -3.87 20.14
N GLU A 233 6.52 -4.02 21.45
CA GLU A 233 5.76 -4.95 22.27
C GLU A 233 4.26 -4.67 22.15
N GLY A 234 3.48 -5.73 21.90
CA GLY A 234 2.05 -5.63 21.66
C GLY A 234 1.63 -5.40 20.21
N ASP A 235 2.55 -4.96 19.33
CA ASP A 235 2.20 -4.64 17.94
C ASP A 235 2.13 -5.88 17.04
N LEU A 236 2.88 -6.96 17.32
CA LEU A 236 2.82 -8.19 16.54
C LEU A 236 1.88 -9.21 17.20
N LEU A 237 0.76 -9.49 16.56
CA LEU A 237 -0.27 -10.43 17.04
C LEU A 237 -0.34 -11.69 16.16
N ASP A 238 -0.27 -12.85 16.80
CA ASP A 238 -0.62 -14.15 16.21
C ASP A 238 -1.99 -14.58 16.74
N GLY A 239 -3.00 -14.47 15.89
CA GLY A 239 -4.40 -14.49 16.28
C GLY A 239 -4.72 -13.28 17.16
N ILE A 240 -4.97 -13.56 18.44
CA ILE A 240 -5.21 -12.57 19.50
C ILE A 240 -4.06 -12.48 20.51
N THR A 241 -2.98 -13.22 20.29
CA THR A 241 -1.87 -13.33 21.24
C THR A 241 -0.73 -12.45 20.78
N ALA A 242 -0.31 -11.52 21.64
CA ALA A 242 0.87 -10.70 21.37
C ALA A 242 2.15 -11.53 21.48
N ILE A 243 3.05 -11.36 20.52
CA ILE A 243 4.41 -11.89 20.60
C ILE A 243 5.21 -11.03 21.59
N GLY A 244 5.82 -11.68 22.57
CA GLY A 244 6.61 -10.99 23.59
C GLY A 244 7.93 -10.40 23.05
N PRO A 245 8.60 -9.54 23.83
CA PRO A 245 9.89 -8.97 23.43
C PRO A 245 10.97 -10.02 23.18
N GLY A 246 11.76 -9.83 22.13
CA GLY A 246 12.82 -10.76 21.78
C GLY A 246 13.35 -10.59 20.35
N THR A 247 14.30 -11.45 19.99
CA THR A 247 14.78 -11.61 18.61
C THR A 247 14.59 -13.06 18.21
N TYR A 248 13.83 -13.28 17.15
CA TYR A 248 13.42 -14.59 16.67
C TYR A 248 13.91 -14.81 15.24
N THR A 249 14.19 -16.06 14.88
CA THR A 249 14.20 -16.46 13.47
C THR A 249 12.78 -16.84 13.10
N ALA A 250 12.25 -16.33 11.98
CA ALA A 250 10.81 -16.44 11.68
C ALA A 250 10.28 -17.89 11.75
N ASN A 251 10.94 -18.86 11.13
CA ASN A 251 10.55 -20.28 11.19
C ASN A 251 10.60 -20.94 12.58
N THR A 252 11.11 -20.27 13.61
CA THR A 252 11.15 -20.78 14.99
C THR A 252 10.00 -20.25 15.85
N LEU A 253 9.26 -19.23 15.38
CA LEU A 253 8.25 -18.53 16.18
C LEU A 253 6.89 -19.25 16.21
N GLY A 254 6.55 -20.01 15.16
CA GLY A 254 5.28 -20.73 15.05
C GLY A 254 4.90 -21.01 13.60
N SER A 255 3.70 -21.56 13.38
CA SER A 255 3.18 -21.88 12.03
C SER A 255 2.78 -20.64 11.22
N SER A 256 2.44 -19.54 11.89
CA SER A 256 2.07 -18.26 11.26
C SER A 256 3.29 -17.50 10.71
N PHE A 257 4.49 -18.05 10.85
CA PHE A 257 5.74 -17.42 10.46
C PHE A 257 6.56 -18.38 9.60
N SER A 258 7.15 -17.88 8.52
CA SER A 258 7.99 -18.68 7.63
C SER A 258 9.24 -17.92 7.19
N GLY A 259 10.20 -18.67 6.65
CA GLY A 259 11.48 -18.14 6.21
C GLY A 259 12.54 -18.05 7.31
N ASN A 260 13.73 -17.58 6.93
CA ASN A 260 14.94 -17.57 7.77
C ASN A 260 15.37 -16.16 8.18
N GLY A 261 14.54 -15.14 7.92
CA GLY A 261 14.80 -13.78 8.38
C GLY A 261 14.54 -13.60 9.87
N SER A 262 14.83 -12.40 10.36
CA SER A 262 14.72 -12.03 11.77
C SER A 262 13.45 -11.25 12.06
N ILE A 263 12.79 -11.59 13.17
CA ILE A 263 11.72 -10.80 13.77
C ILE A 263 12.25 -10.25 15.10
N VAL A 264 12.14 -8.94 15.29
CA VAL A 264 12.57 -8.25 16.52
C VAL A 264 11.35 -7.60 17.15
N VAL A 265 11.06 -7.93 18.40
CA VAL A 265 10.03 -7.27 19.20
C VAL A 265 10.72 -6.49 20.31
N ILE A 266 10.60 -5.15 20.26
CA ILE A 266 11.26 -4.23 21.18
C ILE A 266 10.36 -4.03 22.41
N PRO A 267 10.87 -4.19 23.64
CA PRO A 267 10.09 -3.91 24.85
C PRO A 267 9.56 -2.48 24.85
N GLU A 268 8.38 -2.25 25.44
CA GLU A 268 7.94 -0.88 25.68
C GLU A 268 8.97 -0.15 26.56
N PRO A 269 9.28 1.13 26.27
CA PRO A 269 10.12 1.92 27.16
C PRO A 269 9.42 2.00 28.53
N SER A 270 9.99 1.29 29.51
CA SER A 270 9.31 1.08 30.80
C SER A 270 8.77 2.39 31.39
N ALA A 271 7.46 2.43 31.63
CA ALA A 271 6.81 3.58 32.28
C ALA A 271 7.43 3.87 33.67
N ALA A 272 8.04 2.87 34.29
CA ALA A 272 8.80 3.00 35.52
C ALA A 272 10.02 3.92 35.38
N LEU A 273 10.74 3.85 34.25
CA LEU A 273 11.88 4.73 33.98
C LEU A 273 11.41 6.18 33.76
N LEU A 274 10.34 6.40 33.00
CA LEU A 274 9.73 7.72 32.84
C LEU A 274 9.23 8.28 34.18
N GLY A 275 8.57 7.45 34.99
CA GLY A 275 8.10 7.83 36.32
C GLY A 275 9.23 8.22 37.27
N ALA A 276 10.35 7.48 37.25
CA ALA A 276 11.53 7.77 38.05
C ALA A 276 12.19 9.11 37.64
N PHE A 277 12.28 9.40 36.34
CA PHE A 277 12.76 10.70 35.85
C PHE A 277 11.81 11.84 36.22
N GLY A 278 10.49 11.64 36.11
CA GLY A 278 9.50 12.63 36.54
C GLY A 278 9.61 12.94 38.04
N ALA A 279 9.76 11.91 38.87
CA ALA A 279 9.97 12.07 40.31
C ALA A 279 11.28 12.82 40.64
N LEU A 280 12.37 12.51 39.91
CA LEU A 280 13.66 13.19 40.08
C LEU A 280 13.58 14.68 39.70
N VAL A 281 12.93 15.02 38.58
CA VAL A 281 12.73 16.42 38.16
C VAL A 281 11.90 17.20 39.18
N LEU A 282 10.84 16.59 39.74
CA LEU A 282 10.04 17.21 40.79
C LEU A 282 10.84 17.44 42.08
N LEU A 283 11.72 16.51 42.45
CA LEU A 283 12.61 16.66 43.59
C LEU A 283 13.65 17.77 43.38
N LEU A 284 14.18 17.92 42.17
CA LEU A 284 15.14 18.96 41.82
C LEU A 284 14.52 20.36 41.73
N ARG A 285 13.26 20.48 41.31
CA ARG A 285 12.54 21.78 41.26
C ARG A 285 12.17 22.34 42.64
N ARG A 286 12.18 21.50 43.67
CA ARG A 286 11.77 21.87 45.03
C ARG A 286 12.92 22.40 45.90
N ARG A 287 14.14 22.43 45.36
CA ARG A 287 15.33 23.06 45.95
C ARG A 287 15.61 24.38 45.26
#